data_AF-A0A9W6VDI9-F1
#
_entry.id   AF-A0A9W6VDI9-F1
#
_cell.length_a   1.000
_cell.length_b   1.000
_cell.length_c   1.000
_cell.angle_alpha   90.00
_cell.angle_beta   90.00
_cell.angle_gamma   90.00
#
_symmetry.space_group_name_H-M   'P 1'
#
loop_
_entity.id
_entity.type
_entity.pdbx_description
1 polymer ?
#
loop_
_entity_poly.entity_id
_entity_poly.type
_entity_poly.pdbx_seq_one_letter_code
_entity_poly.pdbx_strand_id
1 'polypeptide(L)'
;MSGYVEFTSGTGETKSKAGELGVQGQDFAALAKQGKADHEDLANLDTFGNDKLGARIMEQLKDVHTVFEAMEKIGGQLHTASSQLTDGVKIQEGSELENFLNVNKIKP
;
A
#
# COMPACT_ATOMS: atom_id res chain seq x y z
N MET A 1 -40.04 -13.30 -16.51
CA MET A 1 -38.72 -13.51 -15.90
C MET A 1 -38.36 -12.25 -15.13
N SER A 2 -38.49 -12.27 -13.81
CA SER A 2 -38.05 -11.16 -12.95
C SER A 2 -36.61 -11.46 -12.56
N GLY A 3 -35.66 -10.74 -13.18
CA GLY A 3 -34.25 -10.83 -12.84
C GLY A 3 -33.95 -9.82 -11.75
N TYR A 4 -33.86 -10.28 -10.50
CA TYR A 4 -33.21 -9.51 -9.45
C TYR A 4 -31.71 -9.50 -9.73
N VAL A 5 -31.13 -8.31 -9.90
CA VAL A 5 -29.68 -8.11 -9.82
C VAL A 5 -29.38 -7.84 -8.36
N GLU A 6 -28.87 -8.85 -7.67
CA GLU A 6 -28.38 -8.73 -6.30
C GLU A 6 -27.06 -7.95 -6.34
N PHE A 7 -26.99 -6.78 -5.71
CA PHE A 7 -25.73 -6.06 -5.52
C PHE A 7 -24.83 -6.96 -4.66
N THR A 8 -23.79 -7.51 -5.28
CA THR A 8 -22.98 -8.55 -4.65
C THR A 8 -22.27 -8.01 -3.42
N SER A 9 -22.36 -8.74 -2.29
CA SER A 9 -21.70 -8.42 -1.02
C SER A 9 -20.16 -8.31 -1.11
N GLY A 10 -19.56 -8.72 -2.23
CA GLY A 10 -18.12 -8.72 -2.47
C GLY A 10 -17.51 -7.34 -2.72
N THR A 11 -18.25 -6.35 -3.22
CA THR A 11 -17.72 -5.00 -3.50
C THR A 11 -17.38 -4.25 -2.21
N GLY A 12 -18.29 -4.30 -1.23
CA GLY A 12 -18.07 -3.69 0.10
C GLY A 12 -16.91 -4.32 0.87
N GLU A 13 -16.79 -5.65 0.86
CA GLU A 13 -15.67 -6.36 1.50
C GLU A 13 -14.33 -6.05 0.82
N THR A 14 -14.31 -6.00 -0.52
CA THR A 14 -13.12 -5.67 -1.30
C THR A 14 -12.66 -4.24 -1.01
N LYS A 15 -13.59 -3.28 -0.92
CA LYS A 15 -13.30 -1.90 -0.56
C LYS A 15 -12.75 -1.76 0.86
N SER A 16 -13.32 -2.49 1.82
CA SER A 16 -12.83 -2.50 3.21
C SER A 16 -11.40 -3.03 3.27
N LYS A 17 -11.14 -4.20 2.67
CA LYS A 17 -9.80 -4.81 2.65
C LYS A 17 -8.79 -3.98 1.88
N ALA A 18 -9.21 -3.35 0.77
CA ALA A 18 -8.38 -2.41 0.04
C ALA A 18 -7.99 -1.22 0.94
N GLY A 19 -8.94 -0.62 1.65
CA GLY A 19 -8.68 0.45 2.61
C GLY A 19 -7.66 0.05 3.69
N GLU A 20 -7.88 -1.11 4.31
CA GLU A 20 -6.96 -1.67 5.32
C GLU A 20 -5.55 -1.89 4.76
N LEU A 21 -5.43 -2.48 3.57
CA LEU A 21 -4.15 -2.70 2.89
C LEU A 21 -3.43 -1.37 2.58
N GLY A 22 -4.19 -0.33 2.23
CA GLY A 22 -3.65 0.99 1.91
C GLY A 22 -3.07 1.68 3.14
N VAL A 23 -3.78 1.62 4.27
CA VAL A 23 -3.32 2.17 5.56
C VAL A 23 -2.11 1.39 6.06
N GLN A 24 -2.17 0.06 6.08
CA GLN A 24 -1.06 -0.78 6.51
C GLN A 24 0.19 -0.59 5.64
N GLY A 25 0.01 -0.42 4.32
CA GLY A 25 1.11 -0.13 3.40
C GLY A 25 1.78 1.23 3.68
N GLN A 26 0.99 2.26 4.00
CA GLN A 26 1.51 3.57 4.38
C GLN A 26 2.25 3.53 5.72
N ASP A 27 1.67 2.88 6.73
CA ASP A 27 2.30 2.71 8.05
C ASP A 27 3.63 1.96 7.93
N PHE A 28 3.66 0.91 7.10
CA PHE A 28 4.87 0.15 6.83
C PHE A 28 5.97 1.00 6.18
N ALA A 29 5.61 1.83 5.18
CA ALA A 29 6.56 2.76 4.55
C ALA A 29 7.07 3.81 5.55
N ALA A 30 6.19 4.33 6.41
CA ALA A 30 6.58 5.30 7.44
C ALA A 30 7.54 4.70 8.47
N LEU A 31 7.29 3.47 8.92
CA LEU A 31 8.18 2.74 9.81
C LEU A 31 9.54 2.45 9.18
N ALA A 32 9.57 2.08 7.89
CA ALA A 32 10.81 1.87 7.15
C ALA A 32 11.63 3.17 7.05
N LYS A 33 10.97 4.30 6.78
CA LYS A 33 11.60 5.61 6.71
C LYS A 33 12.14 6.04 8.09
N GLN A 34 11.39 5.81 9.16
CA GLN A 34 11.86 6.09 10.52
C GLN A 34 13.06 5.22 10.87
N GLY A 35 13.01 3.91 10.59
CA GLY A 35 14.12 2.99 10.84
C GLY A 35 15.39 3.36 10.06
N LYS A 36 15.23 3.86 8.83
CA LYS A 36 16.34 4.43 8.05
C LYS A 36 16.97 5.64 8.74
N ALA A 37 16.16 6.58 9.22
CA ALA A 37 16.65 7.77 9.93
C ALA A 37 17.36 7.40 11.24
N ASP A 38 16.75 6.55 12.07
CA ASP A 38 17.35 6.09 13.33
C ASP A 38 18.67 5.34 13.09
N HIS A 39 18.72 4.55 12.02
CA HIS A 39 19.93 3.88 11.60
C HIS A 39 21.00 4.87 11.16
N GLU A 40 20.68 5.88 10.33
CA GLU A 40 21.63 6.91 9.92
C GLU A 40 22.19 7.71 11.11
N ASP A 41 21.36 8.03 12.11
CA ASP A 41 21.78 8.72 13.33
C ASP A 41 22.80 7.88 14.14
N LEU A 42 22.57 6.57 14.24
CA LEU A 42 23.47 5.64 14.94
C LEU A 42 24.72 5.28 14.12
N ALA A 43 24.59 5.19 12.80
CA ALA A 43 25.58 4.74 11.84
C ALA A 43 26.42 5.88 11.25
N ASN A 44 26.90 6.80 12.08
CA ASN A 44 27.79 7.87 11.64
C ASN A 44 29.29 7.52 11.85
N LEU A 45 30.17 8.13 11.04
CA LEU A 45 31.62 7.92 11.05
C LEU A 45 32.27 8.33 12.39
N ASP A 46 31.64 9.21 13.16
CA ASP A 46 32.11 9.62 14.48
C ASP A 46 31.91 8.52 15.54
N THR A 47 30.88 7.67 15.38
CA THR A 47 30.61 6.54 16.29
C THR A 47 31.59 5.38 16.12
N PHE A 48 32.03 5.11 14.88
CA PHE A 48 32.84 3.93 14.54
C PHE A 48 34.30 4.25 14.21
N GLY A 49 34.65 5.55 14.10
CA GLY A 49 35.98 6.00 13.71
C GLY A 49 36.25 5.85 12.22
N ASN A 50 37.18 6.66 11.69
CA ASN A 50 37.56 6.65 10.28
C ASN A 50 38.68 5.62 9.97
N ASP A 51 38.74 4.52 10.71
CA ASP A 51 39.73 3.47 10.53
C ASP A 51 39.23 2.34 9.60
N LYS A 52 40.09 1.35 9.31
CA LYS A 52 39.72 0.23 8.41
C LYS A 52 38.55 -0.62 8.94
N LEU A 53 38.31 -0.61 10.26
CA LEU A 53 37.20 -1.32 10.87
C LEU A 53 35.92 -0.52 10.71
N GLY A 54 35.94 0.78 10.99
CA GLY A 54 34.84 1.71 10.73
C GLY A 54 34.41 1.70 9.26
N ALA A 55 35.36 1.70 8.31
CA ALA A 55 35.05 1.61 6.88
C ALA A 55 34.33 0.29 6.50
N ARG A 56 34.73 -0.84 7.08
CA ARG A 56 34.05 -2.14 6.85
C ARG A 56 32.66 -2.18 7.48
N ILE A 57 32.50 -1.60 8.66
CA ILE A 57 31.19 -1.48 9.33
C ILE A 57 30.26 -0.63 8.45
N MET A 58 30.72 0.53 7.97
CA MET A 58 29.96 1.38 7.05
C MET A 58 29.58 0.69 5.73
N GLU A 59 30.42 -0.23 5.24
CA GLU A 59 30.11 -1.00 4.04
C GLU A 59 29.01 -2.04 4.27
N GLN A 60 29.01 -2.73 5.42
CA GLN A 60 27.92 -3.65 5.80
C GLN A 60 26.59 -2.92 6.07
N LEU A 61 26.66 -1.68 6.53
CA LEU A 61 25.49 -0.84 6.80
C LEU A 61 24.75 -0.40 5.51
N LYS A 62 25.42 -0.43 4.34
CA LYS A 62 24.76 -0.16 3.04
C LYS A 62 23.69 -1.20 2.68
N ASP A 63 23.90 -2.46 3.07
CA ASP A 63 22.92 -3.51 2.84
C ASP A 63 21.62 -3.25 3.63
N VAL A 64 21.75 -2.72 4.85
CA VAL A 64 20.60 -2.34 5.69
C VAL A 64 19.80 -1.19 5.08
N HIS A 65 20.50 -0.20 4.50
CA HIS A 65 19.87 0.92 3.79
C HIS A 65 19.02 0.42 2.61
N THR A 66 19.54 -0.55 1.86
CA THR A 66 18.86 -1.17 0.73
C THR A 66 17.58 -1.90 1.18
N VAL A 67 17.59 -2.51 2.37
CA VAL A 67 16.40 -3.15 2.96
C VAL A 67 15.33 -2.10 3.29
N PHE A 68 15.68 -0.99 3.94
CA PHE A 68 14.71 0.06 4.25
C PHE A 68 14.10 0.70 2.99
N GLU A 69 14.90 0.92 1.95
CA GLU A 69 14.40 1.43 0.66
C GLU A 69 13.43 0.44 -0.01
N ALA A 70 13.73 -0.86 0.04
CA ALA A 70 12.82 -1.89 -0.45
C ALA A 70 11.51 -1.90 0.35
N MET A 71 11.56 -1.75 1.67
CA MET A 71 10.37 -1.70 2.53
C MET A 71 9.50 -0.46 2.23
N GLU A 72 10.11 0.71 2.07
CA GLU A 72 9.42 1.95 1.68
C GLU A 72 8.72 1.77 0.32
N LYS A 73 9.42 1.19 -0.66
CA LYS A 73 8.87 0.90 -1.99
C LYS A 73 7.69 -0.08 -1.93
N ILE A 74 7.80 -1.16 -1.16
CA ILE A 74 6.72 -2.13 -0.98
C ILE A 74 5.50 -1.47 -0.34
N GLY A 75 5.69 -0.66 0.71
CA GLY A 75 4.60 0.08 1.34
C GLY A 75 3.88 1.03 0.37
N GLY A 76 4.64 1.78 -0.44
CA GLY A 76 4.09 2.62 -1.50
C GLY A 76 3.33 1.85 -2.58
N GLN A 77 3.82 0.67 -2.97
CA GLN A 77 3.13 -0.22 -3.90
C GLN A 77 1.83 -0.78 -3.33
N LEU A 78 1.80 -1.17 -2.05
CA LEU A 78 0.59 -1.61 -1.36
C LEU A 78 -0.46 -0.49 -1.31
N HIS A 79 -0.03 0.74 -1.01
CA HIS A 79 -0.92 1.91 -1.06
C HIS A 79 -1.49 2.14 -2.47
N THR A 80 -0.66 2.01 -3.51
CA THR A 80 -1.09 2.19 -4.90
C THR A 80 -2.08 1.11 -5.32
N ALA A 81 -1.82 -0.16 -4.98
CA ALA A 81 -2.72 -1.27 -5.23
C ALA A 81 -4.07 -1.10 -4.51
N SER A 82 -4.05 -0.62 -3.28
CA SER A 82 -5.25 -0.26 -2.51
C SER A 82 -6.09 0.81 -3.21
N SER A 83 -5.48 1.88 -3.72
CA SER A 83 -6.19 2.91 -4.47
C SER A 83 -6.83 2.35 -5.74
N GLN A 84 -6.08 1.54 -6.49
CA GLN A 84 -6.57 0.90 -7.72
C GLN A 84 -7.75 -0.04 -7.44
N LEU A 85 -7.69 -0.83 -6.36
CA LEU A 85 -8.79 -1.70 -5.94
C LEU A 85 -10.01 -0.87 -5.55
N THR A 86 -9.82 0.21 -4.79
CA THR A 86 -10.92 1.09 -4.36
C THR A 86 -11.61 1.75 -5.56
N ASP A 87 -10.83 2.20 -6.54
CA ASP A 87 -11.37 2.82 -7.75
C ASP A 87 -12.04 1.78 -8.66
N GLY A 88 -11.48 0.58 -8.77
CA GLY A 88 -12.13 -0.55 -9.44
C GLY A 88 -13.49 -0.90 -8.85
N VAL A 89 -13.59 -0.95 -7.51
CA VAL A 89 -14.87 -1.15 -6.82
C VAL A 89 -15.85 -0.03 -7.12
N LYS A 90 -15.44 1.24 -7.09
CA LYS A 90 -16.33 2.37 -7.44
C LYS A 90 -16.84 2.28 -8.87
N ILE A 91 -16.00 1.88 -9.82
CA ILE A 91 -16.38 1.68 -11.21
C ILE A 91 -17.41 0.55 -11.32
N GLN A 92 -17.20 -0.56 -10.60
CA GLN A 92 -18.14 -1.66 -10.54
C GLN A 92 -19.47 -1.24 -9.92
N GLU A 93 -19.47 -0.56 -8.76
CA GLU A 93 -20.67 -0.04 -8.10
C GLU A 93 -21.45 0.91 -9.04
N GLY A 94 -20.75 1.79 -9.76
CA GLY A 94 -21.34 2.70 -10.74
C GLY A 94 -21.95 1.95 -11.94
N SER A 95 -21.25 0.96 -12.48
CA SER A 95 -21.74 0.12 -13.58
C SER A 95 -22.91 -0.76 -13.17
N GLU A 96 -22.89 -1.35 -11.97
CA GLU A 96 -23.99 -2.12 -11.40
C GLU A 96 -25.21 -1.22 -11.15
N LEU A 97 -25.03 0.00 -10.65
CA LEU A 97 -26.12 0.97 -10.49
C LEU A 97 -26.68 1.40 -11.85
N GLU A 98 -25.85 1.67 -12.85
CA GLU A 98 -26.30 2.02 -14.19
C GLU A 98 -27.04 0.86 -14.86
N ASN A 99 -26.55 -0.37 -14.70
CA ASN A 99 -27.23 -1.58 -15.15
C ASN A 99 -28.52 -1.80 -14.39
N PHE A 100 -28.56 -1.61 -13.08
CA PHE A 100 -29.78 -1.69 -12.27
C PHE A 100 -30.80 -0.68 -12.76
N LEU A 101 -30.41 0.58 -12.99
CA LEU A 101 -31.29 1.60 -13.53
C LEU A 101 -31.76 1.24 -14.93
N ASN A 102 -30.90 0.71 -15.81
CA ASN A 102 -31.27 0.30 -17.17
C ASN A 102 -32.17 -0.95 -17.22
N VAL A 103 -31.95 -1.93 -16.35
CA VAL A 103 -32.78 -3.15 -16.23
C VAL A 103 -34.12 -2.81 -15.58
N ASN A 104 -34.10 -1.95 -14.56
CA ASN A 104 -35.30 -1.42 -13.91
C ASN A 104 -35.85 -0.16 -14.57
N LYS A 105 -35.41 0.18 -15.80
CA LYS A 105 -36.18 1.06 -16.69
C LYS A 105 -37.51 0.34 -16.97
N ILE A 106 -38.46 0.58 -16.08
CA ILE A 106 -39.75 1.19 -16.38
C ILE A 106 -40.26 0.69 -17.75
N LYS A 107 -40.91 -0.47 -17.73
CA LYS A 107 -41.80 -0.93 -18.80
C LYS A 107 -43.17 -1.21 -18.18
N PRO A 108 -44.26 -0.55 -18.59
CA PRO A 108 -44.42 0.78 -19.22
C PRO A 108 -44.64 1.92 -18.21
#